data_AF-A0A523WQM0-F1
#
_entry.id   AF-A0A523WQM0-F1
#
_cell.length_a   1.000
_cell.length_b   1.000
_cell.length_c   1.000
_cell.angle_alpha   90.00
_cell.angle_beta   90.00
_cell.angle_gamma   90.00
#
_symmetry.space_group_name_H-M   'P 1'
#
loop_
_entity.id
_entity.type
_entity.pdbx_description
1 polymer ?
#
loop_
_entity_poly.entity_id
_entity_poly.type
_entity_poly.pdbx_seq_one_letter_code
_entity_poly.pdbx_strand_id
1 'polypeptide(L)'
;MNEQAICILCEKNAEKAHIPGRHGYFIKCDICGEYFLASPEIFESSYTAMPREKRTMISSYTRDCFEHSKEPPQLEDSGYLKGIITDYENKTLDDKVKNLILYIRKRSPQYADSVLLEGEKDYPITYSLGPEGFTEILNNAIEQSLIKSIESGFELTEQGWKLGTELLERE
;
A
#
# COMPACT_ATOMS: atom_id res chain seq x y z
N MET A 1 11.90 -3.51 22.51
CA MET A 1 13.00 -2.64 22.04
C MET A 1 12.90 -2.65 20.53
N ASN A 2 12.78 -1.48 19.91
CA ASN A 2 12.71 -1.37 18.45
C ASN A 2 14.14 -1.28 17.92
N GLU A 3 14.45 -2.10 16.93
CA GLU A 3 15.74 -2.14 16.25
C GLU A 3 15.56 -1.61 14.83
N GLN A 4 16.55 -0.83 14.36
CA GLN A 4 16.58 -0.42 12.95
C GLN A 4 16.83 -1.64 12.08
N ALA A 5 16.01 -1.80 11.03
CA ALA A 5 16.07 -2.91 10.12
C ALA A 5 15.77 -2.47 8.68
N ILE A 6 15.90 -3.40 7.75
CA ILE A 6 15.44 -3.24 6.37
C ILE A 6 14.13 -4.00 6.19
N CYS A 7 13.12 -3.34 5.62
CA CYS A 7 11.85 -3.96 5.27
C CYS A 7 12.09 -5.02 4.19
N ILE A 8 11.70 -6.27 4.47
CA ILE A 8 11.91 -7.37 3.52
C ILE A 8 11.07 -7.23 2.23
N LEU A 9 10.00 -6.44 2.26
CA LEU A 9 9.09 -6.25 1.13
C LEU A 9 9.54 -5.15 0.16
N CYS A 10 10.00 -4.01 0.67
CA CYS A 10 10.37 -2.84 -0.15
C CYS A 10 11.85 -2.44 -0.07
N GLU A 11 12.64 -3.11 0.76
CA GLU A 11 14.08 -2.88 0.95
C GLU A 11 14.45 -1.48 1.45
N LYS A 12 13.49 -0.76 2.03
CA LYS A 12 13.73 0.53 2.71
C LYS A 12 13.86 0.34 4.22
N ASN A 13 14.29 1.41 4.89
CA ASN A 13 14.39 1.44 6.35
C ASN A 13 13.04 1.11 7.00
N ALA A 14 13.10 0.35 8.08
CA ALA A 14 11.97 -0.05 8.89
C ALA A 14 12.39 -0.17 10.35
N GLU A 15 11.39 -0.19 11.23
CA GLU A 15 11.57 -0.58 12.62
C GLU A 15 11.10 -2.03 12.81
N LYS A 16 11.92 -2.80 13.53
CA LYS A 16 11.64 -4.19 13.88
C LYS A 16 11.50 -4.30 15.40
N ALA A 17 10.40 -4.88 15.87
CA ALA A 17 10.17 -5.09 17.29
C ALA A 17 9.81 -6.55 17.58
N HIS A 18 10.50 -7.17 18.52
CA HIS A 18 10.13 -8.49 19.01
C HIS A 18 8.85 -8.41 19.86
N ILE A 19 7.91 -9.33 19.63
CA ILE A 19 6.66 -9.41 20.40
C ILE A 19 6.82 -10.45 21.51
N PRO A 20 6.77 -10.06 22.79
CA PRO A 20 6.85 -11.00 23.89
C PRO A 20 5.79 -12.11 23.77
N GLY A 21 6.20 -13.37 23.86
CA GLY A 21 5.29 -14.52 23.80
C GLY A 21 4.86 -14.96 22.39
N ARG A 22 5.37 -14.34 21.32
CA ARG A 22 5.18 -14.81 19.93
C ARG A 22 6.53 -15.08 19.27
N HIS A 23 6.61 -16.14 18.46
CA HIS A 23 7.74 -16.39 17.58
C HIS A 23 7.60 -15.52 16.31
N GLY A 24 8.09 -14.28 16.38
CA GLY A 24 7.98 -13.35 15.25
C GLY A 24 8.40 -11.92 15.57
N TYR A 25 8.36 -11.09 14.54
CA TYR A 25 8.64 -9.66 14.64
C TYR A 25 7.48 -8.83 14.12
N PHE A 26 7.23 -7.72 14.78
CA PHE A 26 6.43 -6.65 14.22
C PHE A 26 7.32 -5.73 13.41
N ILE A 27 6.88 -5.39 12.19
CA ILE A 27 7.59 -4.49 11.29
C ILE A 27 6.75 -3.23 11.09
N LYS A 28 7.40 -2.07 11.19
CA LYS A 28 6.85 -0.78 10.79
C LYS A 28 7.66 -0.20 9.64
N CYS A 29 7.01 0.08 8.52
CA CYS A 29 7.65 0.64 7.34
C CYS A 29 6.78 1.76 6.75
N ASP A 30 7.38 2.91 6.46
CA ASP A 30 6.68 4.07 5.90
C ASP A 30 6.06 3.81 4.52
N ILE A 31 6.53 2.78 3.81
CA ILE A 31 6.02 2.36 2.50
C ILE A 31 4.98 1.25 2.66
N CYS A 32 5.36 0.15 3.32
CA CYS A 32 4.53 -1.06 3.40
C CYS A 32 3.45 -0.99 4.49
N GLY A 33 3.49 0.01 5.38
CA GLY A 33 2.67 0.04 6.59
C GLY A 33 3.22 -0.89 7.68
N GLU A 34 2.32 -1.37 8.53
CA GLU A 34 2.63 -2.25 9.65
C GLU A 34 2.22 -3.70 9.34
N TYR A 35 3.07 -4.68 9.69
CA TYR A 35 2.76 -6.10 9.52
C TYR A 35 3.52 -6.99 10.51
N PHE A 36 3.05 -8.22 10.71
CA PHE A 36 3.73 -9.22 11.52
C PHE A 36 4.43 -10.25 10.64
N LEU A 37 5.70 -10.49 10.91
CA LEU A 37 6.46 -11.58 10.31
C LEU A 37 6.51 -12.75 11.30
N ALA A 38 5.70 -13.79 11.05
CA ALA A 38 5.76 -15.03 11.82
C ALA A 38 7.04 -15.81 11.48
N SER A 39 7.57 -16.58 12.43
CA SER A 39 8.70 -17.53 12.24
C SER A 39 9.83 -17.04 11.31
N PRO A 40 10.55 -15.98 11.68
CA PRO A 40 11.46 -15.22 10.80
C PRO A 40 12.57 -16.08 10.19
N GLU A 41 13.06 -17.07 10.94
CA GLU A 41 14.09 -18.03 10.49
C GLU A 41 13.64 -18.88 9.29
N ILE A 42 12.34 -19.12 9.16
CA ILE A 42 11.74 -19.90 8.07
C ILE A 42 11.40 -18.99 6.90
N PHE A 43 10.93 -17.77 7.18
CA PHE A 43 10.29 -16.93 6.18
C PHE A 43 11.19 -15.85 5.60
N GLU A 44 12.15 -15.28 6.35
CA GLU A 44 13.06 -14.24 5.82
C GLU A 44 13.82 -14.73 4.57
N SER A 45 14.27 -15.99 4.56
CA SER A 45 14.89 -16.62 3.38
C SER A 45 13.92 -16.77 2.20
N SER A 46 12.65 -17.11 2.48
CA SER A 46 11.60 -17.24 1.47
C SER A 46 11.26 -15.88 0.81
N TYR A 47 11.25 -14.80 1.59
CA TYR A 47 11.03 -13.45 1.05
C TYR A 47 12.24 -12.92 0.28
N THR A 48 13.45 -13.09 0.80
CA THR A 48 14.66 -12.62 0.11
C THR A 48 14.92 -13.35 -1.22
N ALA A 49 14.52 -14.61 -1.33
CA ALA A 49 14.55 -15.36 -2.59
C ALA A 49 13.39 -15.00 -3.55
N MET A 50 12.36 -14.31 -3.08
CA MET A 50 11.19 -13.95 -3.88
C MET A 50 11.52 -12.77 -4.83
N PRO A 51 11.11 -12.86 -6.10
CA PRO A 51 11.22 -11.74 -7.03
C PRO A 51 10.64 -10.45 -6.45
N ARG A 52 11.31 -9.32 -6.71
CA ARG A 52 10.91 -8.01 -6.19
C ARG A 52 9.45 -7.68 -6.51
N GLU A 53 8.99 -8.02 -7.71
CA GLU A 53 7.61 -7.77 -8.16
C GLU A 53 6.56 -8.40 -7.21
N LYS A 54 6.78 -9.66 -6.84
CA LYS A 54 5.89 -10.39 -5.92
C LYS A 54 5.96 -9.84 -4.51
N ARG A 55 7.15 -9.43 -4.05
CA ARG A 55 7.29 -8.72 -2.76
C ARG A 55 6.57 -7.38 -2.77
N THR A 56 6.57 -6.66 -3.89
CA THR A 56 5.82 -5.42 -4.04
C THR A 56 4.30 -5.65 -3.99
N MET A 57 3.80 -6.75 -4.54
CA MET A 57 2.37 -7.10 -4.40
C MET A 57 2.01 -7.34 -2.93
N ILE A 58 2.87 -8.02 -2.18
CA ILE A 58 2.69 -8.21 -0.73
C ILE A 58 2.80 -6.86 0.01
N SER A 59 3.74 -6.00 -0.37
CA SER A 59 3.83 -4.62 0.15
C SER A 59 2.54 -3.83 -0.08
N SER A 60 1.89 -4.04 -1.22
CA SER A 60 0.63 -3.38 -1.55
C SER A 60 -0.50 -3.90 -0.67
N TYR A 61 -0.53 -5.21 -0.40
CA TYR A 61 -1.44 -5.83 0.55
C TYR A 61 -1.29 -5.33 1.99
N THR A 62 -0.06 -5.28 2.50
CA THR A 62 0.17 -4.76 3.85
C THR A 62 -0.19 -3.28 3.94
N ARG A 63 0.09 -2.50 2.90
CA ARG A 63 -0.27 -1.09 2.85
C ARG A 63 -1.78 -0.89 2.80
N ASP A 64 -2.49 -1.69 2.02
CA ASP A 64 -3.96 -1.71 1.97
C ASP A 64 -4.55 -2.02 3.36
N CYS A 65 -4.02 -3.03 4.07
CA CYS A 65 -4.48 -3.31 5.43
C CYS A 65 -4.26 -2.13 6.39
N PHE A 66 -3.09 -1.48 6.30
CA PHE A 66 -2.76 -0.31 7.10
C PHE A 66 -3.69 0.89 6.83
N GLU A 67 -3.91 1.22 5.56
CA GLU A 67 -4.75 2.36 5.14
C GLU A 67 -6.25 2.16 5.44
N HIS A 68 -6.67 0.91 5.58
CA HIS A 68 -8.04 0.54 5.93
C HIS A 68 -8.22 0.28 7.43
N SER A 69 -7.25 0.69 8.26
CA SER A 69 -7.27 0.51 9.72
C SER A 69 -7.56 -0.94 10.16
N LYS A 70 -7.17 -1.91 9.33
CA LYS A 70 -7.27 -3.32 9.66
C LYS A 70 -6.14 -3.66 10.64
N GLU A 71 -6.31 -4.74 11.39
CA GLU A 71 -5.20 -5.28 12.18
C GLU A 71 -4.00 -5.54 11.25
N PRO A 72 -2.76 -5.19 11.67
CA PRO A 72 -1.58 -5.45 10.87
C PRO A 72 -1.55 -6.93 10.45
N PRO A 73 -1.47 -7.23 9.14
CA PRO A 73 -1.61 -8.59 8.68
C PRO A 73 -0.44 -9.44 9.15
N GLN A 74 -0.74 -10.69 9.49
CA GLN A 74 0.29 -11.68 9.76
C GLN A 74 0.72 -12.33 8.45
N LEU A 75 1.98 -12.13 8.10
CA LEU A 75 2.60 -12.74 6.94
C LEU A 75 3.11 -14.13 7.34
N GLU A 76 2.40 -15.16 6.86
CA GLU A 76 2.58 -16.56 7.22
C GLU A 76 3.09 -17.40 6.03
N ASP A 77 2.58 -18.63 5.90
CA ASP A 77 3.04 -19.63 4.96
C ASP A 77 2.89 -19.26 3.48
N SER A 78 3.58 -20.00 2.64
CA SER A 78 3.65 -19.76 1.20
C SER A 78 2.30 -19.87 0.47
N GLY A 79 1.33 -20.61 1.03
CA GLY A 79 -0.02 -20.73 0.46
C GLY A 79 -0.82 -19.44 0.61
N TYR A 80 -0.78 -18.85 1.80
CA TYR A 80 -1.40 -17.55 2.07
C TYR A 80 -0.80 -16.45 1.19
N LEU A 81 0.53 -16.39 1.07
CA LEU A 81 1.21 -15.41 0.22
C LEU A 81 0.88 -15.58 -1.26
N LYS A 82 0.71 -16.83 -1.73
CA LYS A 82 0.29 -17.08 -3.12
C LYS A 82 -1.10 -16.50 -3.39
N GLY A 83 -2.02 -16.61 -2.46
CA GLY A 83 -3.34 -15.99 -2.56
C GLY A 83 -3.25 -14.48 -2.73
N ILE A 84 -2.49 -13.82 -1.85
CA ILE A 84 -2.22 -12.36 -1.95
C ILE A 84 -1.65 -12.00 -3.31
N ILE A 85 -0.61 -12.70 -3.76
CA ILE A 85 0.04 -12.43 -5.04
C ILE A 85 -0.97 -12.54 -6.19
N THR A 86 -1.74 -13.63 -6.24
CA THR A 86 -2.75 -13.85 -7.29
C THR A 86 -3.84 -12.78 -7.28
N ASP A 87 -4.31 -12.35 -6.10
CA ASP A 87 -5.33 -11.30 -6.00
C ASP A 87 -4.81 -9.96 -6.55
N TYR A 88 -3.54 -9.64 -6.29
CA TYR A 88 -2.91 -8.38 -6.72
C TYR A 88 -2.47 -8.41 -8.19
N GLU A 89 -2.09 -9.57 -8.72
CA GLU A 89 -1.85 -9.79 -10.15
C GLU A 89 -3.11 -9.52 -10.98
N ASN A 90 -4.29 -9.79 -10.43
CA ASN A 90 -5.58 -9.61 -11.10
C ASN A 90 -6.16 -8.19 -10.98
N LYS A 91 -5.49 -7.26 -10.27
CA LYS A 91 -5.97 -5.87 -10.12
C LYS A 91 -5.92 -5.15 -11.45
N THR A 92 -7.09 -4.70 -11.90
CA THR A 92 -7.25 -3.95 -13.14
C THR A 92 -6.79 -2.51 -12.98
N LEU A 93 -6.58 -1.79 -14.09
CA LEU A 93 -6.30 -0.36 -14.07
C LEU A 93 -7.38 0.43 -13.31
N ASP A 94 -8.64 0.06 -13.49
CA ASP A 94 -9.78 0.66 -12.79
C ASP A 94 -9.71 0.44 -11.27
N ASP A 95 -9.34 -0.76 -10.81
CA ASP A 95 -9.13 -1.03 -9.38
C ASP A 95 -8.04 -0.12 -8.79
N LYS A 96 -6.94 0.06 -9.53
CA LYS A 96 -5.79 0.88 -9.10
C LYS A 96 -6.16 2.36 -9.02
N VAL A 97 -6.88 2.88 -10.02
CA VAL A 97 -7.40 4.26 -10.00
C VAL A 97 -8.40 4.44 -8.87
N LYS A 98 -9.35 3.52 -8.69
CA LYS A 98 -10.31 3.59 -7.57
C LYS A 98 -9.62 3.62 -6.22
N ASN A 99 -8.58 2.82 -6.01
CA ASN A 99 -7.86 2.83 -4.74
C ASN A 99 -7.11 4.16 -4.51
N LEU A 100 -6.55 4.76 -5.56
CA LEU A 100 -5.99 6.12 -5.51
C LEU A 100 -7.04 7.16 -5.08
N ILE A 101 -8.22 7.13 -5.71
CA ILE A 101 -9.31 8.08 -5.40
C ILE A 101 -9.77 7.92 -3.95
N LEU A 102 -9.94 6.68 -3.50
CA LEU A 102 -10.31 6.36 -2.12
C LEU A 102 -9.25 6.87 -1.12
N TYR A 103 -7.97 6.65 -1.41
CA TYR A 103 -6.86 7.13 -0.59
C TYR A 103 -6.85 8.65 -0.43
N ILE A 104 -7.00 9.39 -1.54
CA ILE A 104 -7.08 10.85 -1.52
C ILE A 104 -8.33 11.28 -0.73
N ARG A 105 -9.49 10.68 -1.00
CA ARG A 105 -10.76 11.02 -0.32
C ARG A 105 -10.65 10.89 1.20
N LYS A 106 -10.02 9.82 1.71
CA LYS A 106 -9.79 9.59 3.14
C LYS A 106 -8.96 10.70 3.80
N ARG A 107 -8.08 11.35 3.03
CA ARG A 107 -7.18 12.42 3.46
C ARG A 107 -7.68 13.82 3.14
N SER A 108 -8.83 13.94 2.49
CA SER A 108 -9.51 15.20 2.19
C SER A 108 -10.76 15.34 3.06
N PRO A 109 -10.67 15.89 4.29
CA PRO A 109 -11.84 16.15 5.14
C PRO A 109 -12.95 16.94 4.43
N GLN A 110 -12.57 17.87 3.55
CA GLN A 110 -13.46 18.74 2.80
C GLN A 110 -13.20 18.65 1.29
N TYR A 111 -14.21 19.04 0.51
CA TYR A 111 -14.08 19.14 -0.93
C TYR A 111 -13.01 20.17 -1.29
N ALA A 112 -12.21 19.84 -2.31
CA ALA A 112 -11.02 20.61 -2.74
C ALA A 112 -9.85 20.64 -1.76
N ASP A 113 -9.86 19.85 -0.68
CA ASP A 113 -8.63 19.64 0.10
C ASP A 113 -7.60 18.90 -0.74
N SER A 114 -6.37 19.44 -0.80
CA SER A 114 -5.26 18.86 -1.54
C SER A 114 -4.48 17.84 -0.72
N VAL A 115 -4.10 16.73 -1.34
CA VAL A 115 -3.28 15.68 -0.74
C VAL A 115 -1.93 15.63 -1.44
N LEU A 116 -0.85 15.65 -0.66
CA LEU A 116 0.49 15.40 -1.17
C LEU A 116 0.68 13.90 -1.38
N LEU A 117 1.14 13.53 -2.58
CA LEU A 117 1.44 12.14 -2.93
C LEU A 117 2.92 12.04 -3.31
N GLU A 118 3.64 11.15 -2.63
CA GLU A 118 5.06 10.90 -2.85
C GLU A 118 5.23 9.57 -3.57
N GLY A 119 5.49 9.58 -4.89
CA GLY A 119 5.56 8.34 -5.69
C GLY A 119 6.56 7.30 -5.18
N GLU A 120 7.65 7.73 -4.54
CA GLU A 120 8.64 6.83 -3.91
C GLU A 120 8.12 6.07 -2.68
N LYS A 121 7.04 6.54 -2.06
CA LYS A 121 6.46 5.97 -0.84
C LYS A 121 5.05 5.42 -1.05
N ASP A 122 4.25 6.12 -1.83
CA ASP A 122 2.82 5.88 -1.98
C ASP A 122 2.49 4.91 -3.11
N TYR A 123 3.45 4.48 -3.94
CA TYR A 123 3.20 3.52 -5.02
C TYR A 123 2.43 2.24 -4.61
N PRO A 124 2.56 1.68 -3.39
CA PRO A 124 1.80 0.49 -3.01
C PRO A 124 0.28 0.75 -2.91
N ILE A 125 -0.15 2.00 -2.68
CA ILE A 125 -1.59 2.33 -2.57
C ILE A 125 -2.32 2.07 -3.89
N THR A 126 -1.63 2.11 -5.04
CA THR A 126 -2.23 1.82 -6.35
C THR A 126 -1.82 0.46 -6.88
N TYR A 127 -1.32 -0.42 -6.02
CA TYR A 127 -0.88 -1.76 -6.40
C TYR A 127 0.18 -1.72 -7.52
N SER A 128 1.00 -0.67 -7.51
CA SER A 128 2.06 -0.44 -8.50
C SER A 128 3.33 -1.15 -8.08
N LEU A 129 4.13 -1.59 -9.05
CA LEU A 129 5.41 -2.26 -8.78
C LEU A 129 6.54 -1.29 -8.38
N GLY A 130 6.31 0.00 -8.60
CA GLY A 130 7.23 1.10 -8.29
C GLY A 130 6.66 2.47 -8.65
N PRO A 131 7.47 3.53 -8.50
CA PRO A 131 7.06 4.93 -8.71
C PRO A 131 6.60 5.24 -10.13
N GLU A 132 7.18 4.59 -11.14
CA GLU A 132 6.81 4.80 -12.54
C GLU A 132 5.37 4.33 -12.79
N GLY A 133 5.04 3.13 -12.31
CA GLY A 133 3.67 2.60 -12.38
C GLY A 133 2.68 3.47 -11.60
N PHE A 134 3.07 4.01 -10.45
CA PHE A 134 2.23 4.98 -9.72
C PHE A 134 1.95 6.24 -10.53
N THR A 135 2.97 6.76 -11.23
CA THR A 135 2.85 7.93 -12.11
C THR A 135 1.88 7.66 -13.27
N GLU A 136 1.88 6.46 -13.84
CA GLU A 136 0.91 6.06 -14.86
C GLU A 136 -0.53 6.08 -14.32
N ILE A 137 -0.76 5.58 -13.10
CA ILE A 137 -2.08 5.62 -12.46
C ILE A 137 -2.52 7.06 -12.18
N LEU A 138 -1.63 7.92 -11.71
CA LEU A 138 -1.92 9.35 -11.51
C LEU A 138 -2.34 10.03 -12.81
N ASN A 139 -1.56 9.83 -13.88
CA ASN A 139 -1.87 10.41 -15.19
C ASN A 139 -3.22 9.91 -15.71
N ASN A 140 -3.51 8.62 -15.54
CA ASN A 140 -4.79 8.07 -15.96
C ASN A 140 -5.97 8.65 -15.16
N ALA A 141 -5.82 8.87 -13.85
CA ALA A 141 -6.84 9.54 -13.03
C ALA A 141 -7.06 11.02 -13.44
N ILE A 142 -6.00 11.71 -13.88
CA ILE A 142 -6.08 13.07 -14.43
C ILE A 142 -6.80 13.07 -15.79
N GLU A 143 -6.45 12.16 -16.69
CA GLU A 143 -7.09 12.01 -18.00
C GLU A 143 -8.59 11.72 -17.86
N GLN A 144 -8.97 10.90 -16.88
CA GLN A 144 -10.36 10.64 -16.52
C GLN A 144 -11.04 11.81 -15.79
N SER A 145 -10.35 12.93 -15.56
CA SER A 145 -10.85 14.10 -14.83
C SER A 145 -11.34 13.78 -13.42
N LEU A 146 -10.77 12.76 -12.76
CA LEU A 146 -11.09 12.39 -11.37
C LEU A 146 -10.25 13.19 -10.37
N ILE A 147 -9.01 13.51 -10.74
CA ILE A 147 -8.13 14.37 -9.95
C ILE A 147 -7.54 15.47 -10.81
N LYS A 148 -7.04 16.53 -10.17
CA LYS A 148 -6.24 17.57 -10.79
C LYS A 148 -4.99 17.83 -9.96
N SER A 149 -3.87 18.11 -10.62
CA SER A 149 -2.67 18.57 -9.94
C SER A 149 -2.76 20.08 -9.71
N ILE A 150 -2.33 20.50 -8.53
CA ILE A 150 -2.19 21.89 -8.13
C ILE A 150 -0.83 22.07 -7.43
N GLU A 151 -0.45 23.30 -7.09
CA GLU A 151 0.86 23.59 -6.48
C GLU A 151 1.10 22.83 -5.17
N SER A 152 0.07 22.62 -4.36
CA SER A 152 0.18 21.93 -3.06
C SER A 152 -0.06 20.42 -3.11
N GLY A 153 -0.28 19.82 -4.29
CA GLY A 153 -0.50 18.38 -4.44
C GLY A 153 -1.62 18.03 -5.42
N PHE A 154 -2.48 17.11 -5.03
CA PHE A 154 -3.60 16.63 -5.85
C PHE A 154 -4.93 16.85 -5.16
N GLU A 155 -5.92 17.34 -5.89
CA GLU A 155 -7.29 17.50 -5.43
C GLU A 155 -8.22 16.58 -6.22
N LEU A 156 -9.24 16.05 -5.55
CA LEU A 156 -10.36 15.41 -6.23
C LEU A 156 -11.15 16.48 -6.99
N THR A 157 -11.53 16.19 -8.23
CA THR A 157 -12.58 16.95 -8.92
C THR A 157 -13.95 16.60 -8.34
N GLU A 158 -15.02 17.24 -8.80
CA GLU A 158 -16.39 16.86 -8.41
C GLU A 158 -16.68 15.38 -8.70
N GLN A 159 -16.24 14.88 -9.87
CA GLN A 159 -16.42 13.48 -10.25
C GLN A 159 -15.61 12.53 -9.37
N GLY A 160 -14.34 12.86 -9.11
CA GLY A 160 -13.50 12.09 -8.20
C GLY A 160 -14.02 12.10 -6.76
N TRP A 161 -14.55 13.23 -6.30
CA TRP A 161 -15.13 13.35 -4.96
C TRP A 161 -16.35 12.46 -4.79
N LYS A 162 -17.24 12.46 -5.78
CA LYS A 162 -18.41 11.59 -5.80
C LYS A 162 -17.99 10.12 -5.77
N LEU A 163 -17.10 9.71 -6.67
CA LEU A 163 -16.58 8.35 -6.71
C LEU A 163 -15.91 7.95 -5.39
N GLY A 164 -15.03 8.80 -4.85
CA GLY A 164 -14.35 8.53 -3.58
C GLY A 164 -15.31 8.39 -2.41
N THR A 165 -16.38 9.20 -2.38
CA THR A 165 -17.41 9.10 -1.33
C THR A 165 -18.21 7.80 -1.47
N GLU A 166 -18.59 7.41 -2.69
CA GLU A 166 -19.26 6.13 -2.94
C GLU A 166 -18.39 4.91 -2.59
N LEU A 167 -17.07 5.01 -2.76
CA LEU A 167 -16.12 3.96 -2.36
C LEU A 167 -15.98 3.88 -0.84
N LEU A 168 -15.90 5.03 -0.16
CA LEU A 168 -15.76 5.10 1.29
C LEU A 168 -16.98 4.53 2.04
N GLU A 169 -18.19 4.69 1.48
CA GLU A 169 -19.42 4.13 2.04
C GLU A 169 -19.52 2.59 1.93
N ARG A 170 -18.63 1.95 1.16
CA ARG A 170 -18.62 0.49 0.95
C ARG A 170 -17.60 -0.24 1.83
N GLU A 171 -16.77 0.48 2.56
CA GLU A 171 -15.87 -0.09 3.58
C GLU A 171 -16.62 -0.47 4.86
#